data_AF-A0A523U2C9-F1
#
_entry.id   AF-A0A523U2C9-F1
#
_cell.length_a   1.000
_cell.length_b   1.000
_cell.length_c   1.000
_cell.angle_alpha   90.00
_cell.angle_beta   90.00
_cell.angle_gamma   90.00
#
_symmetry.space_group_name_H-M   'P 1'
#
loop_
_entity.id
_entity.type
_entity.pdbx_description
1 polymer ?
#
loop_
_entity_poly.entity_id
_entity_poly.type
_entity_poly.pdbx_seq_one_letter_code
_entity_poly.pdbx_strand_id
1 'polypeptide(L)'
;MSQDTEKISEEKDPGENATVTEPAADAAEEKPEDSNASSAAADAADSSEEKISRSVVNNLYREMKRWKEKCRQAEARANSEKKRRRESEAEADRVRGIISGVRVDESLRGAAEKHGAIDPAQIAEFLHGQVTLDEQLEPIVTAKNGSPRLDPDGEPFTLDALVHEFLSEYPHHAKAREAGGAGSTGSNGTPPDLMTRIRSAGSEAELKRLIAEK
;
A
#
# COMPACT_ATOMS: atom_id res chain seq x y z
N MET A 1 54.71 -1.16 22.62
CA MET A 1 54.10 0.06 23.17
C MET A 1 52.65 -0.30 23.48
N SER A 2 52.46 -0.88 24.68
CA SER A 2 51.76 -0.26 25.84
C SER A 2 50.25 -0.39 25.64
N GLN A 3 49.58 -1.44 26.14
CA GLN A 3 49.16 -1.77 27.53
C GLN A 3 48.22 -0.75 28.20
N ASP A 4 47.35 -1.31 29.06
CA ASP A 4 46.39 -0.75 30.03
C ASP A 4 44.91 -0.84 29.54
N THR A 5 44.06 -1.82 29.88
CA THR A 5 43.62 -2.54 31.11
C THR A 5 42.88 -1.71 32.16
N GLU A 6 41.59 -2.04 32.38
CA GLU A 6 40.78 -2.08 33.63
C GLU A 6 39.31 -2.31 33.18
N LYS A 7 38.54 -3.38 33.44
CA LYS A 7 38.32 -4.33 34.55
C LYS A 7 37.79 -3.69 35.84
N ILE A 8 36.51 -3.98 36.16
CA ILE A 8 35.89 -4.27 37.47
C ILE A 8 34.53 -4.97 37.12
N SER A 9 34.31 -6.29 37.21
CA SER A 9 34.15 -7.23 38.35
C SER A 9 32.98 -6.86 39.30
N GLU A 10 31.88 -7.63 39.27
CA GLU A 10 31.45 -8.56 40.38
C GLU A 10 30.62 -7.83 41.46
N GLU A 11 29.59 -8.36 42.11
CA GLU A 11 29.05 -9.71 42.29
C GLU A 11 27.67 -9.57 42.98
N LYS A 12 26.84 -10.61 42.84
CA LYS A 12 25.93 -11.18 43.86
C LYS A 12 24.84 -10.34 44.54
N ASP A 13 23.63 -10.66 44.12
CA ASP A 13 22.45 -10.72 44.98
C ASP A 13 22.39 -12.11 45.64
N PRO A 14 22.18 -12.21 46.97
CA PRO A 14 21.61 -13.43 47.52
C PRO A 14 20.42 -13.18 48.45
N GLY A 15 19.38 -14.02 48.26
CA GLY A 15 18.56 -14.63 49.32
C GLY A 15 17.62 -13.68 50.06
N GLU A 16 16.30 -13.71 49.82
CA GLU A 16 15.37 -14.77 50.22
C GLU A 16 15.26 -14.94 51.75
N ASN A 17 14.01 -14.85 52.24
CA ASN A 17 13.40 -15.51 53.40
C ASN A 17 12.61 -14.49 54.25
N ALA A 18 11.34 -14.20 53.93
CA ALA A 18 10.12 -14.97 54.20
C ALA A 18 9.42 -14.59 55.52
N THR A 19 8.13 -14.92 55.48
CA THR A 19 7.28 -15.28 56.61
C THR A 19 6.67 -14.11 57.38
N VAL A 20 5.53 -13.68 56.83
CA VAL A 20 4.39 -13.26 57.64
C VAL A 20 4.03 -14.42 58.58
N THR A 21 4.04 -14.15 59.88
CA THR A 21 3.45 -15.01 60.91
C THR A 21 2.58 -14.10 61.76
N GLU A 22 1.26 -14.25 61.64
CA GLU A 22 0.35 -13.85 62.71
C GLU A 22 0.65 -14.72 63.95
N PRO A 23 0.49 -14.17 65.16
CA PRO A 23 -0.59 -14.72 65.96
C PRO A 23 -1.39 -13.70 66.78
N ALA A 24 -2.51 -14.24 67.22
CA ALA A 24 -3.62 -13.76 68.03
C ALA A 24 -3.31 -13.26 69.46
N ALA A 25 -4.42 -12.91 70.14
CA ALA A 25 -4.68 -12.68 71.57
C ALA A 25 -4.69 -11.18 71.97
N ASP A 26 -5.85 -10.58 72.20
CA ASP A 26 -6.72 -10.66 73.39
C ASP A 26 -6.10 -9.97 74.62
N ALA A 27 -6.73 -8.87 75.05
CA ALA A 27 -6.63 -8.35 76.41
C ALA A 27 -7.73 -7.31 76.65
N ALA A 28 -8.55 -7.59 77.66
CA ALA A 28 -9.53 -6.70 78.23
C ALA A 28 -8.88 -5.66 79.18
N GLU A 29 -9.56 -4.52 79.29
CA GLU A 29 -9.83 -3.72 80.50
C GLU A 29 -8.65 -3.16 81.34
N GLU A 30 -8.46 -1.83 81.33
CA GLU A 30 -8.50 -0.95 82.52
C GLU A 30 -8.17 0.52 82.15
N LYS A 31 -8.99 1.46 82.61
CA LYS A 31 -8.58 2.84 82.98
C LYS A 31 -8.38 2.81 84.51
N PRO A 32 -7.54 3.65 85.16
CA PRO A 32 -7.69 5.11 85.05
C PRO A 32 -6.46 6.00 85.41
N GLU A 33 -6.70 7.32 85.37
CA GLU A 33 -6.08 8.43 86.13
C GLU A 33 -4.81 9.15 85.60
N ASP A 34 -5.10 10.27 84.91
CA ASP A 34 -4.68 11.64 85.24
C ASP A 34 -3.22 11.92 85.62
N SER A 35 -2.45 12.41 84.63
CA SER A 35 -1.61 13.62 84.77
C SER A 35 -0.86 13.94 83.46
N ASN A 36 -1.56 14.31 82.38
CA ASN A 36 -0.89 15.07 81.32
C ASN A 36 -1.83 15.89 80.43
N ALA A 37 -2.53 16.87 81.00
CA ALA A 37 -3.35 17.80 80.22
C ALA A 37 -2.53 18.76 79.34
N SER A 38 -1.19 18.78 79.46
CA SER A 38 -0.31 19.60 78.61
C SER A 38 0.34 18.84 77.46
N SER A 39 0.65 17.54 77.60
CA SER A 39 1.16 16.75 76.47
C SER A 39 0.03 16.18 75.62
N ALA A 40 -1.14 15.83 76.18
CA ALA A 40 -2.24 15.26 75.38
C ALA A 40 -2.77 16.21 74.30
N ALA A 41 -2.72 17.53 74.52
CA ALA A 41 -3.08 18.52 73.51
C ALA A 41 -1.98 18.69 72.44
N ALA A 42 -0.70 18.52 72.82
CA ALA A 42 0.44 18.56 71.92
C ALA A 42 0.57 17.25 71.11
N ASP A 43 0.38 16.09 71.73
CA ASP A 43 0.33 14.75 71.12
C ASP A 43 -0.90 14.58 70.24
N ALA A 44 -2.06 15.15 70.61
CA ALA A 44 -3.24 15.17 69.75
C ALA A 44 -3.08 16.14 68.57
N ALA A 45 -2.42 17.29 68.78
CA ALA A 45 -2.08 18.22 67.70
C ALA A 45 -1.05 17.61 66.74
N ASP A 46 0.04 17.02 67.25
CA ASP A 46 1.10 16.34 66.48
C ASP A 46 0.55 15.11 65.73
N SER A 47 -0.30 14.31 66.37
CA SER A 47 -1.02 13.21 65.71
C SER A 47 -2.02 13.72 64.65
N SER A 48 -2.65 14.87 64.87
CA SER A 48 -3.58 15.47 63.90
C SER A 48 -2.84 16.11 62.71
N GLU A 49 -1.70 16.75 62.94
CA GLU A 49 -0.82 17.32 61.93
C GLU A 49 -0.16 16.22 61.09
N GLU A 50 0.29 15.12 61.71
CA GLU A 50 0.83 13.97 60.99
C GLU A 50 -0.25 13.27 60.14
N LYS A 51 -1.49 13.17 60.64
CA LYS A 51 -2.63 12.66 59.85
C LYS A 51 -2.98 13.58 58.69
N ILE A 52 -2.96 14.89 58.88
CA ILE A 52 -3.17 15.88 57.82
C ILE A 52 -2.05 15.72 56.78
N SER A 53 -0.79 15.64 57.19
CA SER A 53 0.37 15.48 56.31
C SER A 53 0.34 14.14 55.54
N ARG A 54 0.02 13.04 56.21
CA ARG A 54 -0.18 11.72 55.59
C ARG A 54 -1.38 11.70 54.65
N SER A 55 -2.44 12.47 54.92
CA SER A 55 -3.60 12.60 54.02
C SER A 55 -3.25 13.37 52.74
N VAL A 56 -2.44 14.43 52.85
CA VAL A 56 -1.96 15.24 51.72
C VAL A 56 -1.05 14.40 50.83
N VAL A 57 -0.11 13.65 51.41
CA VAL A 57 0.76 12.73 50.66
C VAL A 57 -0.04 11.63 49.95
N ASN A 58 -1.04 11.03 50.62
CA ASN A 58 -1.90 10.01 50.01
C ASN A 58 -2.81 10.58 48.90
N ASN A 59 -3.21 11.84 49.00
CA ASN A 59 -3.98 12.52 47.95
C ASN A 59 -3.10 12.85 46.75
N LEU A 60 -1.88 13.37 46.98
CA LEU A 60 -0.89 13.62 45.92
C LEU A 60 -0.53 12.33 45.18
N TYR A 61 -0.34 11.22 45.90
CA TYR A 61 -0.09 9.91 45.29
C TYR A 61 -1.28 9.43 44.42
N ARG A 62 -2.51 9.63 44.89
CA ARG A 62 -3.72 9.33 44.11
C ARG A 62 -3.83 10.19 42.85
N GLU A 63 -3.49 11.46 42.94
CA GLU A 63 -3.47 12.38 41.80
C GLU A 63 -2.38 12.01 40.80
N MET A 64 -1.16 11.72 41.27
CA MET A 64 -0.07 11.25 40.43
C MET A 64 -0.43 9.96 39.68
N LYS A 65 -1.09 9.01 40.37
CA LYS A 65 -1.58 7.78 39.74
C LYS A 65 -2.63 8.06 38.66
N ARG A 66 -3.57 8.97 38.91
CA ARG A 66 -4.57 9.42 37.92
C ARG A 66 -3.92 10.13 36.74
N TRP A 67 -2.90 10.95 37.00
CA TRP A 67 -2.15 11.67 35.96
C TRP A 67 -1.38 10.71 35.06
N LYS A 68 -0.68 9.74 35.65
CA LYS A 68 0.05 8.69 34.92
C LYS A 68 -0.89 7.84 34.05
N GLU A 69 -2.04 7.45 34.59
CA GLU A 69 -3.05 6.68 33.84
C GLU A 69 -3.65 7.51 32.69
N LYS A 70 -3.91 8.80 32.91
CA LYS A 70 -4.36 9.72 31.86
C LYS A 70 -3.31 9.88 30.75
N CYS A 71 -2.04 10.05 31.09
CA CYS A 71 -0.95 10.09 30.11
C CYS A 71 -0.87 8.79 29.31
N ARG A 72 -0.90 7.64 29.98
CA ARG A 72 -0.89 6.33 29.33
C ARG A 72 -2.09 6.16 28.38
N GLN A 73 -3.29 6.59 28.79
CA GLN A 73 -4.47 6.55 27.93
C GLN A 73 -4.36 7.53 26.75
N ALA A 74 -3.79 8.71 26.96
CA ALA A 74 -3.56 9.69 25.89
C ALA A 74 -2.56 9.15 24.86
N GLU A 75 -1.46 8.54 25.29
CA GLU A 75 -0.48 7.88 24.42
C GLU A 75 -1.09 6.70 23.66
N ALA A 76 -1.88 5.86 24.33
CA ALA A 76 -2.57 4.74 23.71
C ALA A 76 -3.55 5.21 22.61
N ARG A 77 -4.29 6.30 22.86
CA ARG A 77 -5.17 6.94 21.88
C ARG A 77 -4.40 7.57 20.72
N ALA A 78 -3.32 8.29 21.01
CA ALA A 78 -2.49 8.89 19.98
C ALA A 78 -1.83 7.82 19.09
N ASN A 79 -1.41 6.69 19.66
CA ASN A 79 -0.84 5.59 18.88
C ASN A 79 -1.90 4.87 18.03
N SER A 80 -3.10 4.64 18.57
CA SER A 80 -4.18 4.02 17.79
C SER A 80 -4.65 4.91 16.64
N GLU A 81 -4.71 6.23 16.85
CA GLU A 81 -5.02 7.20 15.80
C GLU A 81 -3.93 7.25 14.73
N LYS A 82 -2.64 7.29 15.12
CA LYS A 82 -1.51 7.19 14.19
C LYS A 82 -1.56 5.90 13.37
N LYS A 83 -1.91 4.77 14.00
CA LYS A 83 -2.05 3.49 13.32
C LYS A 83 -3.17 3.52 12.28
N ARG A 84 -4.36 4.00 12.66
CA ARG A 84 -5.50 4.16 11.73
C ARG A 84 -5.18 5.09 10.57
N ARG A 85 -4.46 6.19 10.84
CA ARG A 85 -4.03 7.13 9.80
C ARG A 85 -3.06 6.46 8.82
N ARG A 86 -2.05 5.74 9.32
CA ARG A 86 -1.10 4.98 8.48
C ARG A 86 -1.80 3.91 7.64
N GLU A 87 -2.76 3.19 8.22
CA GLU A 87 -3.54 2.19 7.49
C GLU A 87 -4.40 2.84 6.39
N SER A 88 -5.03 3.98 6.68
CA SER A 88 -5.80 4.74 5.70
C SER A 88 -4.93 5.33 4.59
N GLU A 89 -3.74 5.83 4.92
CA GLU A 89 -2.77 6.37 3.93
C GLU A 89 -2.26 5.24 3.03
N ALA A 90 -1.88 4.09 3.61
CA ALA A 90 -1.45 2.93 2.84
C ALA A 90 -2.54 2.41 1.89
N GLU A 91 -3.80 2.42 2.30
CA GLU A 91 -4.91 2.03 1.43
C GLU A 91 -5.17 3.06 0.33
N ALA A 92 -5.10 4.36 0.65
CA ALA A 92 -5.20 5.41 -0.35
C ALA A 92 -4.11 5.28 -1.42
N ASP A 93 -2.86 5.00 -1.02
CA ASP A 93 -1.75 4.81 -1.94
C ASP A 93 -1.91 3.56 -2.82
N ARG A 94 -2.41 2.45 -2.23
CA ARG A 94 -2.75 1.24 -3.01
C ARG A 94 -3.82 1.51 -4.05
N VAL A 95 -4.92 2.13 -3.64
CA VAL A 95 -6.04 2.45 -4.54
C VAL A 95 -5.58 3.41 -5.63
N ARG A 96 -4.78 4.43 -5.29
CA ARG A 96 -4.17 5.33 -6.28
C ARG A 96 -3.29 4.58 -7.27
N GLY A 97 -2.45 3.66 -6.80
CA GLY A 97 -1.61 2.82 -7.65
C GLY A 97 -2.43 1.99 -8.64
N ILE A 98 -3.49 1.32 -8.15
CA ILE A 98 -4.38 0.51 -9.00
C ILE A 98 -5.09 1.39 -10.04
N ILE A 99 -5.66 2.52 -9.63
CA ILE A 99 -6.31 3.47 -10.54
C ILE A 99 -5.31 3.94 -11.59
N SER A 100 -4.07 4.22 -11.17
CA SER A 100 -3.04 4.73 -12.07
C SER A 100 -2.67 3.76 -13.16
N GLY A 101 -2.39 2.50 -12.81
CA GLY A 101 -2.08 1.47 -13.79
C GLY A 101 -3.26 1.22 -14.73
N VAL A 102 -4.46 0.99 -14.18
CA VAL A 102 -5.65 0.68 -14.99
C VAL A 102 -6.00 1.82 -15.97
N ARG A 103 -5.90 3.08 -15.55
CA ARG A 103 -6.21 4.23 -16.40
C ARG A 103 -5.18 4.42 -17.51
N VAL A 104 -3.89 4.26 -17.19
CA VAL A 104 -2.80 4.33 -18.17
C VAL A 104 -2.93 3.19 -19.18
N ASP A 105 -3.13 1.96 -18.71
CA ASP A 105 -3.29 0.78 -19.56
C ASP A 105 -4.50 0.91 -20.49
N GLU A 106 -5.64 1.36 -19.97
CA GLU A 106 -6.85 1.52 -20.78
C GLU A 106 -6.68 2.59 -21.86
N SER A 107 -6.04 3.70 -21.50
CA SER A 107 -5.79 4.80 -22.43
C SER A 107 -4.80 4.37 -23.52
N LEU A 108 -3.72 3.68 -23.16
CA LEU A 108 -2.73 3.15 -24.09
C LEU A 108 -3.31 2.08 -25.00
N ARG A 109 -4.09 1.15 -24.45
CA ARG A 109 -4.79 0.12 -25.21
C ARG A 109 -5.75 0.75 -26.23
N GLY A 110 -6.52 1.75 -25.80
CA GLY A 110 -7.43 2.50 -26.68
C GLY A 110 -6.71 3.25 -27.80
N ALA A 111 -5.59 3.91 -27.51
CA ALA A 111 -4.77 4.57 -28.53
C ALA A 111 -4.12 3.55 -29.49
N ALA A 112 -3.57 2.45 -28.96
CA ALA A 112 -2.99 1.36 -29.76
C ALA A 112 -4.02 0.73 -30.70
N GLU A 113 -5.25 0.50 -30.24
CA GLU A 113 -6.34 0.01 -31.09
C GLU A 113 -6.67 0.98 -32.22
N LYS A 114 -6.78 2.29 -31.93
CA LYS A 114 -7.02 3.34 -32.94
C LYS A 114 -5.94 3.39 -34.01
N HIS A 115 -4.68 3.25 -33.62
CA HIS A 115 -3.55 3.26 -34.53
C HIS A 115 -3.31 1.91 -35.23
N GLY A 116 -4.15 0.91 -34.96
CA GLY A 116 -4.13 -0.36 -35.66
C GLY A 116 -3.03 -1.30 -35.16
N ALA A 117 -2.74 -1.33 -33.86
CA ALA A 117 -1.85 -2.31 -33.27
C ALA A 117 -2.37 -3.75 -33.42
N ILE A 118 -1.46 -4.71 -33.64
CA ILE A 118 -1.76 -6.16 -33.65
C ILE A 118 -2.13 -6.62 -32.24
N ASP A 119 -1.27 -6.28 -31.27
CA ASP A 119 -1.48 -6.56 -29.85
C ASP A 119 -1.42 -5.27 -29.02
N PRO A 120 -2.59 -4.62 -28.79
CA PRO A 120 -2.67 -3.42 -27.97
C PRO A 120 -2.22 -3.60 -26.52
N ALA A 121 -2.40 -4.79 -25.94
CA ALA A 121 -2.04 -5.04 -24.54
C ALA A 121 -0.53 -5.05 -24.35
N GLN A 122 0.19 -5.69 -25.29
CA GLN A 122 1.65 -5.71 -25.28
C GLN A 122 2.26 -4.30 -25.45
N ILE A 123 1.66 -3.47 -26.30
CA ILE A 123 2.13 -2.08 -26.49
C ILE A 123 1.93 -1.26 -25.23
N ALA A 124 0.80 -1.43 -24.54
CA ALA A 124 0.58 -0.77 -23.25
C ALA A 124 1.68 -1.12 -22.24
N GLU A 125 2.09 -2.40 -22.17
CA GLU A 125 3.17 -2.85 -21.29
C GLU A 125 4.54 -2.21 -21.63
N PHE A 126 4.88 -2.09 -22.92
CA PHE A 126 6.14 -1.45 -23.34
C PHE A 126 6.16 0.06 -23.09
N LEU A 127 5.01 0.72 -23.24
CA LEU A 127 4.89 2.18 -23.13
C LEU A 127 4.55 2.64 -21.70
N HIS A 128 4.17 1.74 -20.79
CA HIS A 128 3.79 2.06 -19.42
C HIS A 128 4.86 2.89 -18.68
N GLY A 129 6.15 2.61 -18.91
CA GLY A 129 7.25 3.36 -18.27
C GLY A 129 7.44 4.80 -18.78
N GLN A 130 6.78 5.18 -19.88
CA GLN A 130 6.88 6.50 -20.51
C GLN A 130 5.61 7.34 -20.29
N VAL A 131 4.62 6.81 -19.58
CA VAL A 131 3.35 7.46 -19.35
C VAL A 131 3.05 7.48 -17.86
N THR A 132 2.65 8.64 -17.36
CA THR A 132 2.26 8.86 -15.97
C THR A 132 0.92 9.58 -15.93
N LEU A 133 0.24 9.57 -14.80
CA LEU A 133 -0.96 10.40 -14.62
C LEU A 133 -0.63 11.76 -14.02
N ASP A 134 -1.37 12.78 -14.42
CA ASP A 134 -1.39 14.08 -13.77
C ASP A 134 -2.28 14.10 -12.51
N GLU A 135 -2.45 15.28 -11.90
CA GLU A 135 -3.30 15.46 -10.71
C GLU A 135 -4.80 15.26 -11.01
N GLN A 136 -5.19 15.35 -12.28
CA GLN A 136 -6.54 15.17 -12.79
C GLN A 136 -6.82 13.71 -13.22
N LEU A 137 -5.84 12.81 -13.05
CA LEU A 137 -5.90 11.41 -13.50
C LEU A 137 -5.96 11.27 -15.03
N GLU A 138 -5.42 12.24 -15.76
CA GLU A 138 -5.23 12.15 -17.21
C GLU A 138 -3.81 11.69 -17.56
N PRO A 139 -3.66 10.82 -18.57
CA PRO A 139 -2.38 10.28 -18.96
C PRO A 139 -1.54 11.33 -19.71
N ILE A 140 -0.36 11.59 -19.16
CA ILE A 140 0.65 12.47 -19.73
C ILE A 140 1.90 11.66 -20.09
N VAL A 141 2.48 11.93 -21.26
CA VAL A 141 3.74 11.32 -21.65
C VAL A 141 4.88 12.03 -20.95
N THR A 142 5.74 11.29 -20.27
CA THR A 142 6.89 11.81 -19.53
C THR A 142 8.18 11.51 -20.27
N ALA A 143 9.09 12.48 -20.29
CA ALA A 143 10.46 12.29 -20.77
C ALA A 143 11.31 11.59 -19.69
N LYS A 144 12.55 11.22 -20.04
CA LYS A 144 13.48 10.52 -19.13
C LYS A 144 13.80 11.27 -17.82
N ASN A 145 13.55 12.57 -17.80
CA ASN A 145 13.75 13.46 -16.64
C ASN A 145 12.50 13.58 -15.75
N GLY A 146 11.41 12.87 -16.06
CA GLY A 146 10.15 12.94 -15.33
C GLY A 146 9.33 14.21 -15.58
N SER A 147 9.73 15.05 -16.54
CA SER A 147 8.92 16.18 -17.00
C SER A 147 7.99 15.76 -18.15
N PRO A 148 6.85 16.43 -18.36
CA PRO A 148 6.02 16.21 -19.54
C PRO A 148 6.86 16.32 -20.80
N ARG A 149 6.79 15.32 -21.68
CA ARG A 149 7.43 15.35 -23.00
C ARG A 149 6.70 16.41 -23.82
N LEU A 150 7.47 17.24 -24.52
CA LEU A 150 6.94 18.26 -25.43
C LEU A 150 7.28 17.87 -26.87
N ASP A 151 6.38 18.20 -27.78
CA ASP A 151 6.58 18.10 -29.22
C ASP A 151 7.49 19.24 -29.73
N PRO A 152 7.99 19.18 -30.98
CA PRO A 152 8.89 20.22 -31.53
C PRO A 152 8.21 21.60 -31.62
N ASP A 153 6.87 21.64 -31.62
CA ASP A 153 6.07 22.85 -31.60
C ASP A 153 5.89 23.45 -30.19
N GLY A 154 6.36 22.76 -29.15
CA GLY A 154 6.26 23.18 -27.75
C GLY A 154 4.97 22.76 -27.04
N GLU A 155 4.09 22.03 -27.72
CA GLU A 155 2.86 21.46 -27.15
C GLU A 155 3.13 20.17 -26.36
N PRO A 156 2.30 19.79 -25.37
CA PRO A 156 2.45 18.53 -24.65
C PRO A 156 2.28 17.34 -25.60
N PHE A 157 3.23 16.40 -25.50
CA PHE A 157 3.24 15.22 -26.34
C PHE A 157 2.07 14.31 -26.00
N THR A 158 1.28 13.98 -27.02
CA THR A 158 0.04 13.22 -26.83
C THR A 158 0.31 11.71 -26.80
N LEU A 159 -0.60 10.98 -26.15
CA LEU A 159 -0.55 9.52 -26.11
C LEU A 159 -0.65 8.90 -27.52
N ASP A 160 -1.52 9.47 -28.35
CA ASP A 160 -1.71 9.04 -29.74
C ASP A 160 -0.41 9.23 -30.56
N ALA A 161 0.29 10.35 -30.38
CA ALA A 161 1.58 10.60 -31.01
C ALA A 161 2.66 9.59 -30.55
N LEU A 162 2.68 9.24 -29.25
CA LEU A 162 3.60 8.24 -28.71
C LEU A 162 3.40 6.86 -29.32
N VAL A 163 2.14 6.42 -29.40
CA VAL A 163 1.79 5.13 -29.99
C VAL A 163 2.12 5.13 -31.49
N HIS A 164 1.84 6.23 -32.19
CA HIS A 164 2.19 6.37 -33.60
C HIS A 164 3.71 6.30 -33.83
N GLU A 165 4.50 7.01 -33.04
CA GLU A 165 5.97 6.96 -33.07
C GLU A 165 6.45 5.52 -32.85
N PHE A 166 5.94 4.85 -31.81
CA PHE A 166 6.29 3.46 -31.50
C PHE A 166 5.98 2.51 -32.67
N LEU A 167 4.78 2.58 -33.24
CA LEU A 167 4.39 1.71 -34.36
C LEU A 167 5.19 2.01 -35.64
N SER A 168 5.66 3.25 -35.81
CA SER A 168 6.52 3.62 -36.93
C SER A 168 7.95 3.09 -36.78
N GLU A 169 8.48 3.06 -35.55
CA GLU A 169 9.79 2.51 -35.24
C GLU A 169 9.77 0.97 -35.24
N TYR A 170 8.64 0.37 -34.83
CA TYR A 170 8.44 -1.07 -34.79
C TYR A 170 7.25 -1.52 -35.66
N PRO A 171 7.42 -1.62 -37.00
CA PRO A 171 6.35 -1.95 -37.93
C PRO A 171 5.67 -3.31 -37.69
N HIS A 172 6.35 -4.23 -37.02
CA HIS A 172 5.82 -5.57 -36.72
C HIS A 172 4.73 -5.58 -35.64
N HIS A 173 4.55 -4.48 -34.90
CA HIS A 173 3.45 -4.32 -33.96
C HIS A 173 2.23 -3.63 -34.60
N ALA A 174 2.39 -3.03 -35.78
CA ALA A 174 1.29 -2.48 -36.55
C ALA A 174 0.60 -3.59 -37.34
N LYS A 175 -0.73 -3.58 -37.36
CA LYS A 175 -1.51 -4.43 -38.26
C LYS A 175 -1.07 -4.08 -39.66
N ALA A 176 -0.86 -5.12 -40.47
CA ALA A 176 -0.70 -4.93 -41.90
C ALA A 176 -1.90 -4.11 -42.37
N ARG A 177 -1.66 -2.86 -42.78
CA ARG A 177 -2.63 -2.16 -43.59
C ARG A 177 -2.87 -3.08 -44.77
N GLU A 178 -4.13 -3.37 -45.09
CA GLU A 178 -4.52 -4.12 -46.28
C GLU A 178 -4.08 -3.31 -47.51
N ALA A 179 -2.77 -3.23 -47.75
CA ALA A 179 -2.18 -2.65 -48.92
C ALA A 179 -2.35 -3.69 -50.03
N GLY A 180 -3.58 -3.77 -50.56
CA GLY A 180 -3.86 -4.21 -51.92
C GLY A 180 -3.12 -5.45 -52.40
N GLY A 181 -2.96 -6.47 -51.55
CA GLY A 181 -2.47 -7.78 -51.96
C GLY A 181 -3.57 -8.55 -52.66
N ALA A 182 -3.90 -8.16 -53.90
CA ALA A 182 -4.76 -8.95 -54.75
C ALA A 182 -4.12 -10.34 -54.98
N GLY A 183 -4.76 -11.39 -54.48
CA GLY A 183 -4.49 -12.76 -54.92
C GLY A 183 -3.60 -13.60 -54.01
N SER A 184 -4.09 -13.92 -52.82
CA SER A 184 -3.81 -15.25 -52.26
C SER A 184 -5.08 -15.82 -51.66
N THR A 185 -6.04 -16.17 -52.53
CA THR A 185 -7.04 -17.18 -52.17
C THR A 185 -6.28 -18.48 -51.95
N GLY A 186 -6.14 -18.88 -50.69
CA GLY A 186 -5.50 -20.15 -50.32
C GLY A 186 -6.07 -21.28 -51.15
N SER A 187 -5.24 -21.87 -52.01
CA SER A 187 -5.49 -23.16 -52.64
C SER A 187 -5.30 -24.23 -51.56
N ASN A 188 -6.26 -24.31 -50.64
CA ASN A 188 -6.39 -25.50 -49.80
C ASN A 188 -6.95 -26.60 -50.70
N GLY A 189 -6.22 -27.71 -50.80
CA GLY A 189 -6.34 -28.79 -51.79
C GLY A 189 -7.64 -29.62 -51.78
N THR A 190 -8.79 -28.99 -51.61
CA THR A 190 -10.08 -29.56 -51.97
C THR A 190 -10.36 -29.18 -53.43
N PRO A 191 -10.51 -30.16 -54.35
CA PRO A 191 -10.88 -29.82 -55.72
C PRO A 191 -12.20 -29.04 -55.70
N PRO A 192 -12.32 -27.94 -56.46
CA PRO A 192 -13.52 -27.12 -56.47
C PRO A 192 -14.74 -27.98 -56.83
N ASP A 193 -15.85 -27.74 -56.13
CA ASP A 193 -17.12 -28.41 -56.42
C ASP A 193 -17.52 -28.22 -57.90
N LEU A 194 -18.27 -29.19 -58.45
CA LEU A 194 -18.67 -29.24 -59.86
C LEU A 194 -19.32 -27.92 -60.31
N MET A 195 -20.14 -27.31 -59.45
CA MET A 195 -20.79 -26.02 -59.77
C MET A 195 -19.80 -24.86 -59.88
N THR A 196 -18.73 -24.88 -59.10
CA THR A 196 -17.65 -23.88 -59.18
C THR A 196 -16.81 -24.10 -60.44
N ARG A 197 -16.54 -25.36 -60.82
CA ARG A 197 -15.86 -25.72 -62.07
C ARG A 197 -16.67 -25.32 -63.30
N ILE A 198 -17.99 -25.53 -63.28
CA ILE A 198 -18.90 -25.10 -64.35
C ILE A 198 -18.92 -23.58 -64.47
N ARG A 199 -18.98 -22.85 -63.34
CA ARG A 199 -19.00 -21.37 -63.36
C ARG A 199 -17.67 -20.75 -63.83
N SER A 200 -16.56 -21.45 -63.65
CA SER A 200 -15.21 -20.99 -64.03
C SER A 200 -14.75 -21.51 -65.39
N ALA A 201 -15.50 -22.42 -66.03
CA ALA A 201 -15.16 -22.94 -67.34
C ALA A 201 -15.21 -21.83 -68.40
N GLY A 202 -14.07 -21.58 -69.05
CA GLY A 202 -13.91 -20.50 -70.01
C GLY A 202 -14.40 -20.86 -71.42
N SER A 203 -14.79 -22.12 -71.65
CA SER A 203 -15.20 -22.61 -72.96
C SER A 203 -16.32 -23.66 -72.89
N GLU A 204 -17.16 -23.68 -73.93
CA GLU A 204 -18.26 -24.64 -74.04
C GLU A 204 -17.77 -26.10 -74.13
N ALA A 205 -16.59 -26.33 -74.70
CA ALA A 205 -15.98 -27.65 -74.77
C ALA A 205 -15.61 -28.18 -73.37
N GLU A 206 -15.18 -27.31 -72.49
CA GLU A 206 -14.83 -27.62 -71.11
C GLU A 206 -16.08 -27.88 -70.26
N LEU A 207 -17.15 -27.11 -70.47
CA LEU A 207 -18.48 -27.37 -69.90
C LEU A 207 -19.01 -28.75 -70.29
N LYS A 208 -18.92 -29.11 -71.57
CA LYS A 208 -19.36 -30.42 -72.08
C LYS A 208 -18.57 -31.57 -71.46
N ARG A 209 -17.26 -31.40 -71.25
CA ARG A 209 -16.42 -32.39 -70.55
C ARG A 209 -16.83 -32.56 -69.10
N LEU A 210 -17.03 -31.47 -68.37
CA LEU A 210 -17.43 -31.49 -66.95
C LEU A 210 -18.80 -32.15 -66.74
N ILE A 211 -19.73 -31.94 -67.67
CA ILE A 211 -21.06 -32.57 -67.63
C ILE A 211 -20.98 -34.06 -67.97
N ALA A 212 -20.08 -34.46 -68.88
CA ALA A 212 -19.87 -35.85 -69.27
C ALA A 212 -19.01 -36.66 -68.27
N GLU A 213 -18.30 -36.00 -67.35
CA GLU A 213 -17.51 -36.63 -66.28
C GLU A 213 -18.39 -37.19 -65.13
N LYS A 214 -19.71 -36.97 -65.17
CA LYS A 214 -20.69 -37.42 -64.17
C LYS A 214 -21.31 -38.77 -64.53
#